data_AF-A0A2G9T8R9-F1
#
_entry.id   AF-A0A2G9T8R9-F1
#
_cell.length_a   1.000
_cell.length_b   1.000
_cell.length_c   1.000
_cell.angle_alpha   90.00
_cell.angle_beta   90.00
_cell.angle_gamma   90.00
#
_symmetry.space_group_name_H-M   'P 1'
#
loop_
_entity.id
_entity.type
_entity.pdbx_description
1 polymer ?
#
loop_
_entity_poly.entity_id
_entity_poly.type
_entity_poly.pdbx_seq_one_letter_code
_entity_poly.pdbx_strand_id
1 'polypeptide(L)'
;MLTELHGCGLRVKCMGCGEMTKREDLQPRMEELNAEWMKAVTAGEVRPDGDVELEEGAHEVGLQKYPRKRSRSWCALELELR
;
A
#
# COMPACT_ATOMS: atom_id res chain seq x y z
N MET A 1 -1.98 25.21 -16.15
CA MET A 1 -1.38 24.63 -14.92
C MET A 1 -2.35 23.60 -14.39
N LEU A 2 -1.90 22.37 -14.14
CA LEU A 2 -2.73 21.31 -13.57
C LEU A 2 -2.47 21.26 -12.06
N THR A 3 -3.55 21.21 -11.26
CA THR A 3 -3.48 21.12 -9.79
C THR A 3 -4.36 19.98 -9.30
N GLU A 4 -3.80 19.08 -8.50
CA GLU A 4 -4.50 17.95 -7.89
C GLU A 4 -5.04 18.36 -6.50
N LEU A 5 -6.24 18.94 -6.45
CA LEU A 5 -6.82 19.51 -5.21
C LEU A 5 -6.99 18.47 -4.08
N HIS A 6 -7.26 17.22 -4.43
CA HIS A 6 -7.43 16.11 -3.48
C HIS A 6 -6.21 15.19 -3.43
N GLY A 7 -5.11 15.57 -4.08
CA GLY A 7 -3.96 14.69 -4.28
C GLY A 7 -4.21 13.63 -5.35
N CYS A 8 -3.54 12.49 -5.20
CA CYS A 8 -3.44 11.45 -6.24
C CYS A 8 -3.23 10.08 -5.61
N GLY A 9 -4.00 9.07 -6.03
CA GLY A 9 -3.87 7.68 -5.59
C GLY A 9 -2.56 7.00 -6.04
N LEU A 10 -1.79 7.64 -6.91
CA LEU A 10 -0.52 7.11 -7.41
C LEU A 10 0.68 7.38 -6.50
N ARG A 11 0.49 8.10 -5.39
CA ARG A 11 1.55 8.47 -4.45
C ARG A 11 1.17 8.15 -3.00
N VAL A 12 2.13 7.64 -2.26
CA VAL A 12 1.97 7.27 -0.84
C VAL A 12 2.86 8.17 0.00
N LYS A 13 2.33 8.70 1.11
CA LYS A 13 3.06 9.53 2.05
C LYS A 13 3.33 8.77 3.35
N CYS A 14 4.58 8.76 3.80
CA CYS A 14 4.89 8.27 5.14
C CYS A 14 4.39 9.24 6.20
N MET A 15 3.53 8.79 7.12
CA MET A 15 3.06 9.60 8.25
C MET A 15 4.15 9.91 9.30
N GLY A 16 5.28 9.20 9.29
CA GLY A 16 6.37 9.41 10.24
C GLY A 16 7.42 10.43 9.77
N CYS A 17 7.85 10.37 8.51
CA CYS A 17 8.91 11.24 7.95
C CYS A 17 8.44 12.16 6.81
N GLY A 18 7.22 11.99 6.30
CA GLY A 18 6.67 12.80 5.22
C GLY A 18 7.14 12.43 3.81
N GLU A 19 8.01 11.42 3.67
CA GLU A 19 8.51 10.96 2.36
C GLU A 19 7.39 10.49 1.44
N MET A 20 7.52 10.84 0.16
CA MET A 20 6.59 10.45 -0.90
C MET A 20 7.22 9.33 -1.74
N THR A 21 6.51 8.21 -1.87
CA THR A 21 6.89 7.11 -2.76
C THR A 21 5.76 6.86 -3.76
N LYS A 22 6.05 6.11 -4.83
CA LYS A 22 4.99 5.72 -5.76
C LYS A 22 4.13 4.61 -5.14
N ARG A 23 2.85 4.58 -5.51
CA ARG A 23 1.93 3.51 -5.09
C ARG A 23 2.27 2.17 -5.74
N GLU A 24 2.83 2.19 -6.95
CA GLU A 24 3.28 1.00 -7.68
C GLU A 24 4.35 0.23 -6.91
N ASP A 25 5.33 0.93 -6.31
CA ASP A 25 6.41 0.31 -5.53
C ASP A 25 5.93 -0.39 -4.25
N LEU A 26 4.75 0.00 -3.74
CA LEU A 26 4.13 -0.61 -2.56
C LEU A 26 3.42 -1.93 -2.89
N GLN A 27 2.94 -2.10 -4.13
CA GLN A 27 2.10 -3.24 -4.51
C GLN A 27 2.83 -4.59 -4.37
N PRO A 28 4.06 -4.80 -4.90
CA PRO A 28 4.77 -6.07 -4.75
C PRO A 28 5.06 -6.41 -3.28
N ARG A 29 5.35 -5.38 -2.46
CA ARG A 29 5.59 -5.57 -1.02
C ARG A 29 4.34 -6.04 -0.29
N MET A 30 3.18 -5.51 -0.68
CA MET A 30 1.90 -5.96 -0.12
C MET A 30 1.63 -7.41 -0.53
N GLU A 31 1.87 -7.77 -1.79
CA GLU A 31 1.68 -9.14 -2.28
C GLU A 31 2.59 -10.15 -1.59
N GLU A 32 3.88 -9.82 -1.43
CA GLU A 32 4.85 -10.67 -0.74
C GLU A 32 4.46 -10.91 0.73
N LEU A 33 4.07 -9.85 1.44
CA LEU A 33 3.66 -9.95 2.85
C LEU A 33 2.33 -10.65 3.05
N ASN A 34 1.47 -10.68 2.02
CA ASN A 34 0.08 -11.09 2.12
C ASN A 34 -0.28 -12.19 1.11
N ALA A 35 0.65 -13.07 0.77
CA ALA A 35 0.45 -14.08 -0.27
C ALA A 35 -0.78 -14.98 -0.02
N GLU A 36 -1.06 -15.34 1.24
CA GLU A 36 -2.24 -16.15 1.59
C GLU A 36 -3.54 -15.35 1.50
N TRP A 37 -3.51 -14.07 1.88
CA TRP A 37 -4.64 -13.17 1.74
C TRP A 37 -5.03 -13.00 0.26
N MET A 38 -4.04 -12.84 -0.62
CA MET A 38 -4.26 -12.69 -2.07
C MET A 38 -4.89 -13.93 -2.72
N LYS A 39 -4.75 -15.12 -2.11
CA LYS A 39 -5.43 -16.35 -2.58
C LYS A 39 -6.86 -16.45 -2.06
N ALA A 40 -7.11 -15.92 -0.88
CA ALA A 40 -8.39 -16.06 -0.18
C ALA A 40 -9.40 -14.97 -0.55
N VAL A 41 -8.92 -13.76 -0.88
CA VAL A 41 -9.76 -12.58 -1.12
C VAL A 41 -9.70 -12.16 -2.58
N THR A 42 -10.87 -11.99 -3.20
CA THR A 42 -11.00 -11.49 -4.58
C THR A 42 -11.59 -10.08 -4.57
N ALA A 43 -11.06 -9.20 -5.41
CA ALA A 43 -11.54 -7.83 -5.53
C ALA A 43 -12.92 -7.77 -6.21
N GLY A 44 -13.81 -6.96 -5.66
CA GLY A 44 -15.12 -6.63 -6.25
C GLY A 44 -15.05 -5.46 -7.23
N GLU A 45 -16.13 -4.70 -7.31
CA GLU A 45 -16.21 -3.49 -8.16
C GLU A 45 -15.29 -2.37 -7.64
N VAL A 46 -14.54 -1.75 -8.55
CA VAL A 46 -13.57 -0.69 -8.23
C VAL A 46 -14.25 0.67 -8.26
N ARG A 47 -14.15 1.41 -7.15
CA ARG A 47 -14.66 2.78 -6.99
C ARG A 47 -13.70 3.82 -7.59
N PRO A 48 -14.13 5.08 -7.82
CA PRO A 48 -13.30 6.11 -8.48
C PRO A 48 -11.96 6.43 -7.81
N ASP A 49 -11.82 6.17 -6.52
CA ASP A 49 -10.58 6.34 -5.74
C ASP A 49 -9.70 5.08 -5.69
N GLY A 50 -10.17 3.96 -6.26
CA GLY A 50 -9.50 2.67 -6.27
C GLY A 50 -9.90 1.74 -5.13
N ASP A 51 -10.88 2.12 -4.31
CA ASP A 51 -11.42 1.23 -3.28
C ASP A 51 -12.25 0.09 -3.88
N VAL A 52 -12.28 -1.05 -3.20
CA VAL A 52 -13.17 -2.18 -3.50
C VAL A 52 -13.90 -2.59 -2.24
N GLU A 53 -15.15 -3.03 -2.39
CA GLU A 53 -15.87 -3.65 -1.28
C GLU A 53 -15.33 -5.07 -1.06
N LEU A 54 -15.11 -5.43 0.20
CA LEU A 54 -14.63 -6.75 0.61
C LEU A 54 -15.66 -7.41 1.53
N GLU A 55 -15.70 -8.74 1.52
CA GLU A 55 -16.55 -9.50 2.43
C GLU A 55 -16.15 -9.29 3.89
N GLU A 56 -17.14 -9.41 4.79
CA GLU A 56 -16.89 -9.37 6.22
C GLU A 56 -15.92 -10.49 6.62
N GLY A 57 -14.96 -10.17 7.50
CA GLY A 57 -13.91 -11.11 7.90
C GLY A 57 -12.69 -11.17 6.96
N ALA A 58 -12.64 -10.39 5.87
CA ALA A 58 -11.46 -10.33 4.99
C ALA A 58 -10.15 -9.95 5.73
N HIS A 59 -10.22 -9.31 6.90
CA HIS A 59 -9.06 -8.96 7.71
C HIS A 59 -8.54 -10.10 8.60
N GLU A 60 -9.29 -11.21 8.70
CA GLU A 60 -8.95 -12.36 9.55
C GLU A 60 -8.05 -13.36 8.82
N VAL A 61 -8.04 -13.34 7.49
CA VAL A 61 -7.32 -14.30 6.64
C VAL A 61 -5.89 -13.85 6.33
N GLY A 62 -4.99 -13.94 7.31
CA GLY A 62 -3.55 -13.75 7.06
C GLY A 62 -3.17 -12.36 6.54
N LEU A 63 -4.01 -11.35 6.79
CA LEU A 63 -3.74 -9.96 6.43
C LEU A 63 -2.69 -9.37 7.37
N GLN A 64 -1.48 -9.18 6.85
CA GLN A 64 -0.41 -8.45 7.53
C GLN A 64 -0.49 -6.95 7.21
N LYS A 65 -0.68 -6.16 8.27
CA LYS A 65 -0.70 -4.70 8.18
C LYS A 65 0.70 -4.18 7.86
N TYR A 66 0.78 -3.21 6.96
CA TYR A 66 2.03 -2.52 6.69
C TYR A 66 2.50 -1.77 7.96
N PRO A 67 3.72 -2.01 8.45
CA PRO A 67 4.16 -1.45 9.72
C PRO A 67 4.30 0.08 9.62
N ARG A 68 3.79 0.81 10.63
CA ARG A 68 4.13 2.22 10.81
C ARG A 68 5.65 2.33 11.03
N LYS A 69 6.33 3.17 10.25
CA LYS A 69 7.78 3.39 10.40
C LYS A 69 8.09 3.84 11.83
N ARG A 70 8.94 3.08 12.54
CA ARG A 70 9.61 3.51 13.78
C ARG A 70 11.02 4.08 13.53
N SER A 71 11.60 3.90 12.34
CA SER A 71 12.92 4.43 11.96
C SER A 71 13.01 4.79 10.46
N ARG A 72 14.01 5.61 10.09
CA ARG A 72 14.22 6.14 8.73
C ARG A 72 14.73 5.09 7.71
N SER A 73 15.15 3.90 8.13
CA SER A 73 15.78 2.91 7.24
C SER A 73 14.82 2.28 6.22
N TRP A 74 13.51 2.28 6.50
CA TRP A 74 12.48 1.72 5.60
C TRP A 74 12.02 2.72 4.52
N CYS A 75 12.65 3.89 4.41
CA CYS A 75 12.45 4.82 3.30
C CYS A 75 13.04 4.32 1.99
N ALA A 76 14.21 3.69 2.05
CA ALA A 76 15.01 3.36 0.90
C ALA A 76 15.47 1.90 0.92
N LEU A 77 14.55 0.94 1.10
CA LEU A 77 14.95 -0.47 1.25
C LEU A 77 15.57 -1.11 -0.01
N GLU A 78 15.85 -0.36 -1.08
CA GLU A 78 16.85 -0.72 -2.10
C GLU A 78 17.49 0.52 -2.75
N LEU A 79 18.32 1.28 -2.03
CA LEU A 79 19.39 2.07 -2.70
C LEU A 79 20.80 1.57 -2.38
N GLU A 80 20.95 0.51 -1.58
CA GLU A 80 22.25 -0.09 -1.23
C GLU A 80 22.21 -1.63 -1.26
N LEU A 81 21.65 -2.23 -2.32
CA LEU A 81 22.12 -3.54 -2.79
C LEU A 81 23.07 -3.31 -3.97
N ARG A 82 24.31 -2.94 -3.64
CA ARG A 82 25.50 -3.23 -4.44
C ARG A 82 26.30 -4.30 -3.72
#